data_AF-A0AAI9I303-F1
#
_entry.id   AF-A0AAI9I303-F1
#
_cell.length_a   1.000
_cell.length_b   1.000
_cell.length_c   1.000
_cell.angle_alpha   90.00
_cell.angle_beta   90.00
_cell.angle_gamma   90.00
#
_symmetry.space_group_name_H-M   'P 1'
#
loop_
_entity.id
_entity.type
_entity.pdbx_description
1 polymer ?
#
loop_
_entity_poly.entity_id
_entity_poly.type
_entity_poly.pdbx_seq_one_letter_code
_entity_poly.pdbx_strand_id
1 'polypeptide(L)'
;MTLAELGGLSLVYLISIIFMGTLLYKEFRRVRFNFNIFFSLLYLLTFYFGFPLTCALVFQFDVAVVPAEYLLYAQLAATSFYAIYYVAYKTRLTKSATVAKRPLFTMNKVETHLTCLLLIAVAVVTVGIFFLQNGFLLFKLQSYSQIFSSQVSGVALKRFFYFFIPAMLIVYFLRPSQKRWVFFLVSTVAFGFLTYVIVGGTRANIIIAFALFLFIGIVRGWITLWMLVAAGVASIVGMFWLALKRYGLDVSGAEAFYTFLYLTRDTFSPWENLALLLSYYDKIEFQGLAPIARDFYVFIPSWVWPDRPDTVLNSANYFTWEVLNNHSGLAISPTLIGSLVVMGGVLFIPLGAIVVGLIIKWFDWIYGMSLKESNRYKAAIMQAFCFGAIFNMIVLAREGVDSFVSRVVFFCLIFGLCLILAKLLYWLFESAGLIRAKASSYLRSQRREDR
;
A
#
# COMPACT_ATOMS: atom_id res chain seq x y z
N MET A 1 34.50 2.00 -0.51
CA MET A 1 34.07 3.03 0.46
C MET A 1 35.14 3.14 1.54
N THR A 2 35.67 4.33 1.81
CA THR A 2 36.70 4.51 2.83
C THR A 2 36.11 4.48 4.25
N LEU A 3 36.95 4.24 5.27
CA LEU A 3 36.50 4.24 6.66
C LEU A 3 35.95 5.62 7.10
N ALA A 4 36.50 6.70 6.55
CA ALA A 4 36.06 8.07 6.80
C ALA A 4 34.67 8.35 6.19
N GLU A 5 34.45 7.91 4.94
CA GLU A 5 33.14 7.98 4.28
C GLU A 5 32.08 7.21 5.06
N LEU A 6 32.40 5.99 5.53
CA LEU A 6 31.51 5.22 6.40
C LEU A 6 31.18 5.99 7.67
N GLY A 7 32.19 6.57 8.32
CA GLY A 7 32.01 7.33 9.55
C GLY A 7 31.06 8.51 9.35
N GLY A 8 31.23 9.26 8.26
CA GLY A 8 30.34 10.35 7.87
C GLY A 8 28.90 9.89 7.62
N LEU A 9 28.71 8.86 6.79
CA LEU A 9 27.39 8.29 6.49
C LEU A 9 26.72 7.72 7.75
N SER A 10 27.48 7.05 8.62
CA SER A 10 26.97 6.48 9.86
C SER A 10 26.53 7.57 10.84
N LEU A 11 27.27 8.69 10.91
CA LEU A 11 26.90 9.84 11.73
C LEU A 11 25.57 10.45 11.27
N VAL A 12 25.43 10.71 9.96
CA VAL A 12 24.20 11.26 9.38
C VAL A 12 23.03 10.28 9.56
N TYR A 13 23.26 8.98 9.34
CA TYR A 13 22.30 7.92 9.61
C TYR A 13 21.81 7.93 11.06
N LEU A 14 22.72 7.98 12.04
CA LEU A 14 22.38 7.98 13.46
C LEU A 14 21.57 9.22 13.84
N ILE A 15 21.99 10.41 13.41
CA ILE A 15 21.26 11.66 13.64
C ILE A 15 19.85 11.56 13.07
N SER A 16 19.72 11.03 11.85
CA SER A 16 18.45 10.91 11.15
C SER A 16 17.51 9.92 11.85
N ILE A 17 18.00 8.74 12.25
CA ILE A 17 17.25 7.74 13.01
C ILE A 17 16.81 8.28 14.37
N ILE A 18 17.69 8.97 15.11
CA ILE A 18 17.33 9.58 16.39
C ILE A 18 16.26 10.65 16.20
N PHE A 19 16.41 11.51 15.19
CA PHE A 19 15.43 12.54 14.87
C PHE A 19 14.06 11.95 14.54
N MET A 20 13.97 11.01 13.60
CA MET A 20 12.69 10.40 13.22
C MET A 20 12.12 9.52 14.33
N GLY A 21 12.98 8.75 15.01
CA GLY A 21 12.62 7.86 16.11
C GLY A 21 12.04 8.61 17.30
N THR A 22 12.62 9.76 17.67
CA THR A 22 12.07 10.60 18.75
C THR A 22 10.70 11.19 18.40
N LEU A 23 10.50 11.63 17.15
CA LEU A 23 9.20 12.10 16.67
C LEU A 23 8.16 10.98 16.65
N LEU A 24 8.53 9.81 16.14
CA LEU A 24 7.67 8.62 16.10
C LEU A 24 7.28 8.16 17.51
N TYR A 25 8.24 8.09 18.43
CA TYR A 25 7.99 7.71 19.82
C TYR A 25 7.02 8.67 20.52
N LYS A 26 7.19 9.99 20.32
CA LYS A 26 6.26 11.00 20.85
C LYS A 26 4.84 10.79 20.34
N GLU A 27 4.66 10.44 19.06
CA GLU A 27 3.33 10.17 18.49
C GLU A 27 2.74 8.85 18.99
N PHE A 28 3.55 7.78 19.05
CA PHE A 28 3.11 6.48 19.55
C PHE A 28 2.64 6.53 21.00
N ARG A 29 3.28 7.35 21.85
CA ARG A 29 2.81 7.58 23.23
C ARG A 29 1.46 8.29 23.30
N ARG A 30 1.11 9.11 22.30
CA ARG A 30 -0.16 9.85 22.26
C ARG A 30 -1.31 9.00 21.72
N VAL A 31 -1.05 8.26 20.65
CA VAL A 31 -2.07 7.47 19.96
C VAL A 31 -1.46 6.13 19.57
N ARG A 32 -2.12 5.01 19.95
CA ARG A 32 -1.64 3.66 19.63
C ARG A 32 -1.56 3.40 18.11
N PHE A 33 -2.43 4.04 17.33
CA PHE A 33 -2.38 4.01 15.87
C PHE A 33 -2.90 5.28 15.22
N ASN A 34 -2.14 5.78 14.26
CA ASN A 34 -2.62 6.62 13.18
C ASN A 34 -1.83 6.33 11.89
N PHE A 35 -2.30 6.84 10.76
CA PHE A 35 -1.64 6.71 9.47
C PHE A 35 -0.28 7.38 9.44
N ASN A 36 -0.05 8.44 10.22
CA ASN A 36 1.28 9.04 10.35
C ASN A 36 2.33 8.09 10.96
N ILE A 37 2.00 7.37 12.03
CA ILE A 37 2.87 6.37 12.66
C ILE A 37 3.16 5.26 11.65
N PHE A 38 2.13 4.79 10.95
CA PHE A 38 2.30 3.76 9.92
C PHE A 38 3.20 4.23 8.77
N PHE A 39 2.95 5.42 8.22
CA PHE A 39 3.79 6.01 7.18
C PHE A 39 5.22 6.22 7.67
N SER A 40 5.41 6.70 8.90
CA SER A 40 6.75 6.92 9.47
C SER A 40 7.53 5.61 9.64
N LEU A 41 6.86 4.52 10.06
CA LEU A 41 7.46 3.19 10.14
C LEU A 41 7.85 2.65 8.76
N LEU A 42 6.96 2.79 7.76
CA LEU A 42 7.26 2.41 6.38
C LEU A 42 8.40 3.24 5.79
N TYR A 43 8.45 4.52 6.12
CA TYR A 43 9.48 5.45 5.65
C TYR A 43 10.85 5.06 6.22
N LEU A 44 10.92 4.79 7.53
CA LEU A 44 12.12 4.26 8.18
C LEU A 44 12.56 2.93 7.57
N LEU A 45 11.60 2.02 7.35
CA LEU A 45 11.87 0.73 6.71
C LEU A 45 12.42 0.91 5.29
N THR A 46 11.84 1.83 4.51
CA THR A 46 12.20 2.00 3.09
C THR A 46 13.55 2.69 2.92
N PHE A 47 13.82 3.75 3.68
CA PHE A 47 14.97 4.63 3.45
C PHE A 47 16.18 4.38 4.36
N TYR A 48 15.99 3.73 5.51
CA TYR A 48 17.06 3.62 6.53
C TYR A 48 17.41 2.19 6.90
N PHE A 49 16.47 1.26 6.90
CA PHE A 49 16.74 -0.13 7.29
C PHE A 49 17.80 -0.82 6.43
N GLY A 50 17.95 -0.40 5.16
CA GLY A 50 18.93 -0.95 4.24
C GLY A 50 20.36 -0.47 4.46
N PHE A 51 20.59 0.63 5.19
CA PHE A 51 21.94 1.17 5.41
C PHE A 51 22.84 0.17 6.18
N PRO A 52 22.43 -0.37 7.35
CA PRO A 52 23.20 -1.41 8.03
C PRO A 52 23.49 -2.65 7.17
N LEU A 53 22.52 -3.07 6.35
CA LEU A 53 22.68 -4.20 5.42
C LEU A 53 23.71 -3.88 4.33
N THR A 54 23.71 -2.65 3.84
CA THR A 54 24.68 -2.16 2.85
C THR A 54 26.08 -2.12 3.45
N CYS A 55 26.23 -1.65 4.70
CA CYS A 55 27.50 -1.71 5.42
C CYS A 55 28.01 -3.17 5.54
N ALA A 56 27.14 -4.10 5.95
CA ALA A 56 27.53 -5.51 6.04
C ALA A 56 27.99 -6.08 4.69
N LEU A 57 27.29 -5.75 3.59
CA LEU A 57 27.67 -6.14 2.24
C LEU A 57 29.03 -5.57 1.82
N VAL A 58 29.29 -4.29 2.07
CA VAL A 58 30.57 -3.65 1.73
C VAL A 58 31.73 -4.24 2.53
N PHE A 59 31.59 -4.41 3.85
CA PHE A 59 32.72 -4.85 4.69
C PHE A 59 33.00 -6.35 4.65
N GLN A 60 31.96 -7.17 4.47
CA GLN A 60 32.12 -8.63 4.50
C GLN A 60 32.31 -9.24 3.10
N PHE A 61 31.81 -8.58 2.06
CA PHE A 61 31.76 -9.13 0.71
C PHE A 61 32.35 -8.20 -0.36
N ASP A 62 32.93 -7.05 0.03
CA ASP A 62 33.56 -6.07 -0.86
C ASP A 62 32.66 -5.63 -2.03
N VAL A 63 31.36 -5.50 -1.75
CA VAL A 63 30.36 -5.16 -2.77
C VAL A 63 30.53 -3.72 -3.21
N ALA A 64 30.64 -3.53 -4.52
CA ALA A 64 30.60 -2.21 -5.13
C ALA A 64 29.22 -1.58 -4.91
N VAL A 65 29.19 -0.45 -4.20
CA VAL A 65 28.00 0.36 -3.94
C VAL A 65 28.12 1.70 -4.64
N VAL A 66 27.00 2.41 -4.78
CA VAL A 66 26.97 3.78 -5.28
C VAL A 66 27.99 4.66 -4.50
N PRO A 67 28.68 5.62 -5.15
CA PRO A 67 29.63 6.49 -4.47
C PRO A 67 29.04 7.15 -3.22
N ALA A 68 29.89 7.28 -2.18
CA ALA A 68 29.47 7.71 -0.84
C ALA A 68 28.77 9.08 -0.83
N GLU A 69 29.14 9.98 -1.76
CA GLU A 69 28.49 11.28 -1.94
C GLU A 69 26.99 11.17 -2.27
N TYR A 70 26.60 10.26 -3.16
CA TYR A 70 25.19 10.08 -3.52
C TYR A 70 24.41 9.31 -2.45
N LEU A 71 25.08 8.40 -1.74
CA LEU A 71 24.50 7.77 -0.54
C LEU A 71 24.20 8.83 0.54
N LEU A 72 25.09 9.80 0.71
CA LEU A 72 24.89 10.93 1.61
C LEU A 72 23.73 11.81 1.14
N TYR A 73 23.67 12.16 -0.15
CA TYR A 73 22.56 12.93 -0.71
C TYR A 73 21.21 12.22 -0.54
N ALA A 74 21.17 10.90 -0.71
CA ALA A 74 19.96 10.11 -0.48
C ALA A 74 19.50 10.18 0.98
N GLN A 75 20.43 10.05 1.95
CA GLN A 75 20.10 10.20 3.37
C GLN A 75 19.63 11.61 3.71
N LEU A 76 20.34 12.65 3.26
CA LEU A 76 19.97 14.04 3.52
C LEU A 76 18.63 14.41 2.88
N ALA A 77 18.37 13.97 1.65
CA ALA A 77 17.08 14.13 0.98
C ALA A 77 15.97 13.42 1.75
N ALA A 78 16.22 12.19 2.22
CA ALA A 78 15.26 11.44 3.03
C ALA A 78 14.96 12.10 4.38
N THR A 79 15.97 12.62 5.08
CA THR A 79 15.77 13.35 6.35
C THR A 79 15.03 14.66 6.13
N SER A 80 15.41 15.42 5.11
CA SER A 80 14.80 16.70 4.78
C SER A 80 13.33 16.53 4.36
N PHE A 81 13.04 15.54 3.51
CA PHE A 81 11.68 15.20 3.13
C PHE A 81 10.83 14.88 4.37
N TYR A 82 11.33 14.03 5.28
CA TYR A 82 10.57 13.65 6.48
C TYR A 82 10.34 14.85 7.42
N ALA A 83 11.33 15.73 7.58
CA ALA A 83 11.19 16.93 8.39
C ALA A 83 10.08 17.86 7.85
N ILE A 84 10.08 18.13 6.54
CA ILE A 84 9.07 18.96 5.88
C ILE A 84 7.69 18.29 5.94
N TYR A 85 7.64 16.99 5.67
CA TYR A 85 6.43 16.17 5.80
C TYR A 85 5.83 16.29 7.21
N TYR A 86 6.66 16.14 8.25
CA TYR A 86 6.19 16.16 9.63
C TYR A 86 5.67 17.56 10.02
N VAL A 87 6.36 18.62 9.59
CA VAL A 87 5.89 20.00 9.78
C VAL A 87 4.54 20.19 9.07
N ALA A 88 4.43 19.83 7.79
CA ALA A 88 3.18 19.95 7.03
C ALA A 88 2.04 19.16 7.68
N TYR A 89 2.29 17.93 8.13
CA TYR A 89 1.32 17.10 8.85
C TYR A 89 0.83 17.79 10.15
N LYS A 90 1.75 18.37 10.94
CA LYS A 90 1.42 19.02 12.21
C LYS A 90 0.82 20.42 12.08
N THR A 91 1.14 21.16 11.02
CA THR A 91 0.58 22.50 10.80
C THR A 91 -0.94 22.44 10.73
N ARG A 92 -1.66 23.20 11.56
CA ARG A 92 -3.13 23.21 11.53
C ARG A 92 -3.62 24.17 10.44
N LEU A 93 -3.99 23.63 9.28
CA LEU A 93 -4.60 24.41 8.19
C LEU A 93 -6.07 24.76 8.42
N THR A 94 -6.73 24.23 9.45
CA THR A 94 -8.16 24.49 9.71
C THR A 94 -8.43 24.55 11.21
N LYS A 95 -9.17 25.57 11.66
CA LYS A 95 -9.71 25.62 13.03
C LYS A 95 -10.66 24.42 13.22
N SER A 96 -10.60 23.80 14.40
CA SER A 96 -11.53 22.73 14.75
C SER A 96 -12.93 23.33 14.80
N ALA A 97 -13.74 23.09 13.77
CA ALA A 97 -15.13 23.50 13.78
C ALA A 97 -15.85 22.74 14.91
N THR A 98 -16.26 23.47 15.94
CA THR A 98 -17.03 23.01 17.10
C THR A 98 -18.50 22.73 16.77
N VAL A 99 -18.91 22.96 15.52
CA VAL A 99 -20.29 22.77 15.07
C VAL A 99 -20.47 21.34 14.57
N ALA A 100 -21.48 20.64 15.12
CA ALA A 100 -21.93 19.34 14.65
C ALA A 100 -22.33 19.44 13.16
N LYS A 101 -21.44 19.02 12.27
CA LYS A 101 -21.73 18.97 10.83
C LYS A 101 -22.82 17.93 10.60
N ARG A 102 -23.81 18.28 9.77
CA ARG A 102 -24.79 17.30 9.26
C ARG A 102 -24.04 16.11 8.64
N PRO A 103 -24.44 14.87 8.92
CA PRO A 103 -23.77 13.71 8.35
C PRO A 103 -23.91 13.74 6.82
N LEU A 104 -22.78 13.84 6.10
CA LEU A 104 -22.74 13.87 4.63
C LEU A 104 -23.47 12.68 3.99
N PHE A 105 -23.43 11.53 4.66
CA PHE A 105 -24.23 10.37 4.33
C PHE A 105 -24.48 9.55 5.60
N THR A 106 -25.59 8.81 5.60
CA THR A 106 -25.92 7.79 6.61
C THR A 106 -25.88 6.40 5.95
N MET A 107 -25.62 5.37 6.74
CA MET A 107 -25.59 3.98 6.26
C MET A 107 -26.50 3.11 7.12
N ASN A 108 -27.33 2.32 6.45
CA ASN A 108 -28.19 1.32 7.05
C ASN A 108 -27.57 -0.08 6.95
N LYS A 109 -28.17 -1.04 7.67
CA LYS A 109 -27.76 -2.44 7.63
C LYS A 109 -27.75 -3.00 6.20
N VAL A 110 -28.82 -2.75 5.45
CA VAL A 110 -29.00 -3.26 4.09
C VAL A 110 -27.97 -2.64 3.15
N GLU A 111 -27.84 -1.31 3.14
CA GLU A 111 -26.84 -0.59 2.32
C GLU A 111 -25.41 -1.09 2.57
N THR A 112 -25.07 -1.37 3.83
CA THR A 112 -23.73 -1.86 4.19
C THR A 112 -23.48 -3.28 3.69
N HIS A 113 -24.47 -4.17 3.83
CA HIS A 113 -24.39 -5.52 3.27
C HIS A 113 -24.37 -5.51 1.75
N LEU A 114 -25.15 -4.63 1.10
CA LEU A 114 -25.11 -4.44 -0.36
C LEU A 114 -23.74 -3.95 -0.82
N THR A 115 -23.16 -2.97 -0.14
CA THR A 115 -21.79 -2.49 -0.44
C THR A 115 -20.79 -3.64 -0.33
N CYS A 116 -20.87 -4.42 0.75
CA CYS A 116 -20.01 -5.59 0.95
C CYS A 116 -20.19 -6.62 -0.19
N LEU A 117 -21.42 -6.92 -0.58
CA LEU A 117 -21.72 -7.86 -1.67
C LEU A 117 -21.22 -7.35 -3.02
N LEU A 118 -21.39 -6.06 -3.32
CA LEU A 118 -20.88 -5.45 -4.55
C LEU A 118 -19.36 -5.51 -4.63
N LEU A 119 -18.65 -5.24 -3.53
CA LEU A 119 -17.19 -5.36 -3.49
C LEU A 119 -16.71 -6.81 -3.69
N ILE A 120 -17.40 -7.79 -3.08
CA ILE A 120 -17.14 -9.22 -3.32
C ILE A 120 -17.42 -9.57 -4.78
N ALA A 121 -18.54 -9.11 -5.34
CA ALA A 121 -18.93 -9.37 -6.71
C ALA A 121 -17.89 -8.81 -7.69
N VAL A 122 -17.43 -7.58 -7.49
CA VAL A 122 -16.34 -6.99 -8.30
C VAL A 122 -15.10 -7.88 -8.27
N ALA A 123 -14.66 -8.32 -7.09
CA ALA A 123 -13.47 -9.17 -6.99
C ALA A 123 -13.67 -10.57 -7.61
N VAL A 124 -14.79 -11.24 -7.33
CA VAL A 124 -15.05 -12.62 -7.79
C VAL A 124 -15.34 -12.66 -9.29
N VAL A 125 -16.15 -11.74 -9.81
CA VAL A 125 -16.47 -11.66 -11.24
C VAL A 125 -15.22 -11.34 -12.05
N THR A 126 -14.38 -10.42 -11.60
CA THR A 126 -13.13 -10.09 -12.31
C THR A 126 -12.13 -11.24 -12.28
N VAL A 127 -12.02 -11.97 -11.17
CA VAL A 127 -11.22 -13.22 -11.12
C VAL A 127 -11.78 -14.26 -12.08
N GLY A 128 -13.11 -14.43 -12.13
CA GLY A 128 -13.79 -15.35 -13.04
C GLY A 128 -13.54 -15.01 -14.51
N ILE A 129 -13.68 -13.75 -14.89
CA ILE A 129 -13.39 -13.28 -16.26
C ILE A 129 -11.93 -13.52 -16.61
N PHE A 130 -11.00 -13.17 -15.72
CA PHE A 130 -9.58 -13.39 -15.95
C PHE A 130 -9.24 -14.87 -16.11
N PHE A 131 -9.86 -15.74 -15.31
CA PHE A 131 -9.74 -17.19 -15.42
C PHE A 131 -10.31 -17.74 -16.73
N LEU A 132 -11.48 -17.26 -17.17
CA LEU A 132 -12.07 -17.68 -18.45
C LEU A 132 -11.20 -17.27 -19.65
N GLN A 133 -10.53 -16.12 -19.56
CA GLN A 133 -9.67 -15.61 -20.64
C GLN A 133 -8.32 -16.31 -20.72
N ASN A 134 -7.72 -16.71 -19.59
CA ASN A 134 -6.32 -17.16 -19.55
C ASN A 134 -6.14 -18.61 -19.04
N GLY A 135 -7.12 -19.14 -18.31
CA GLY A 135 -7.01 -20.38 -17.53
C GLY A 135 -6.10 -20.23 -16.31
N PHE A 136 -5.55 -21.34 -15.81
CA PHE A 136 -4.57 -21.32 -14.72
C PHE A 136 -3.17 -20.98 -15.22
N LEU A 137 -2.75 -19.72 -15.06
CA LEU A 137 -1.45 -19.26 -15.53
C LEU A 137 -0.27 -19.90 -14.77
N LEU A 138 -0.46 -20.32 -13.51
CA LEU A 138 0.61 -20.93 -12.71
C LEU A 138 1.18 -22.21 -13.34
N PHE A 139 0.34 -22.97 -14.04
CA PHE A 139 0.76 -24.22 -14.69
C PHE A 139 1.21 -24.02 -16.15
N LYS A 140 1.01 -22.83 -16.72
CA LYS A 140 1.37 -22.50 -18.10
C LYS A 140 2.67 -21.70 -18.22
N LEU A 141 3.01 -20.88 -17.22
CA LEU A 141 4.15 -19.96 -17.29
C LEU A 141 5.41 -20.60 -16.69
N GLN A 142 6.50 -20.61 -17.45
CA GLN A 142 7.81 -21.09 -17.01
C GLN A 142 8.59 -19.99 -16.26
N SER A 143 8.29 -18.70 -16.49
CA SER A 143 8.93 -17.56 -15.81
C SER A 143 7.96 -16.43 -15.44
N TYR A 144 8.27 -15.67 -14.37
CA TYR A 144 7.40 -14.60 -13.84
C TYR A 144 7.25 -13.41 -14.80
N SER A 145 8.28 -13.11 -15.61
CA SER A 145 8.25 -12.04 -16.62
C SER A 145 7.21 -12.31 -17.72
N GLN A 146 6.90 -13.58 -18.00
CA GLN A 146 5.87 -13.95 -18.98
C GLN A 146 4.44 -13.55 -18.54
N ILE A 147 4.23 -13.22 -17.26
CA ILE A 147 2.97 -12.66 -16.76
C ILE A 147 2.65 -11.29 -17.39
N PHE A 148 3.67 -10.61 -17.92
CA PHE A 148 3.58 -9.33 -18.65
C PHE A 148 3.75 -9.48 -20.16
N SER A 149 3.83 -10.72 -20.67
CA SER A 149 3.84 -10.96 -22.12
C SER A 149 2.48 -10.70 -22.74
N SER A 150 2.46 -10.40 -24.04
CA SER A 150 1.24 -10.21 -24.84
C SER A 150 0.31 -11.44 -24.87
N GLN A 151 0.77 -12.59 -24.37
CA GLN A 151 -0.01 -13.83 -24.27
C GLN A 151 -1.02 -13.82 -23.11
N VAL A 152 -0.90 -12.89 -22.14
CA VAL A 152 -1.82 -12.79 -21.00
C VAL A 152 -2.75 -11.59 -21.18
N SER A 153 -4.02 -11.87 -21.41
CA SER A 153 -5.05 -10.84 -21.58
C SER A 153 -5.59 -10.37 -20.22
N GLY A 154 -5.92 -9.08 -20.09
CA GLY A 154 -6.62 -8.57 -18.92
C GLY A 154 -5.76 -8.38 -17.66
N VAL A 155 -4.45 -8.12 -17.78
CA VAL A 155 -3.54 -7.89 -16.62
C VAL A 155 -4.06 -6.81 -15.65
N ALA A 156 -4.76 -5.80 -16.15
CA ALA A 156 -5.39 -4.76 -15.34
C ALA A 156 -6.47 -5.29 -14.38
N LEU A 157 -7.16 -6.39 -14.71
CA LEU A 157 -8.19 -7.01 -13.87
C LEU A 157 -7.63 -7.42 -12.50
N LYS A 158 -6.34 -7.71 -12.41
CA LYS A 158 -5.66 -8.08 -11.15
C LYS A 158 -5.84 -7.02 -10.07
N ARG A 159 -5.94 -5.74 -10.46
CA ARG A 159 -6.16 -4.63 -9.52
C ARG A 159 -7.55 -4.65 -8.87
N PHE A 160 -8.53 -5.31 -9.48
CA PHE A 160 -9.87 -5.45 -8.90
C PHE A 160 -9.95 -6.56 -7.85
N PHE A 161 -9.00 -7.50 -7.83
CA PHE A 161 -9.00 -8.60 -6.87
C PHE A 161 -8.80 -8.08 -5.44
N TYR A 162 -8.11 -6.95 -5.29
CA TYR A 162 -7.88 -6.29 -4.01
C TYR A 162 -9.18 -5.85 -3.33
N PHE A 163 -10.31 -5.68 -4.03
CA PHE A 163 -11.60 -5.28 -3.42
C PHE A 163 -12.24 -6.36 -2.55
N PHE A 164 -11.77 -7.61 -2.62
CA PHE A 164 -12.18 -8.64 -1.66
C PHE A 164 -11.74 -8.29 -0.22
N ILE A 165 -10.58 -7.67 -0.06
CA ILE A 165 -10.02 -7.27 1.23
C ILE A 165 -10.89 -6.23 1.95
N PRO A 166 -11.21 -5.04 1.37
CA PRO A 166 -12.11 -4.09 2.01
C PRO A 166 -13.51 -4.67 2.24
N ALA A 167 -14.00 -5.60 1.40
CA ALA A 167 -15.25 -6.28 1.69
C ALA A 167 -15.19 -7.11 2.98
N MET A 168 -14.15 -7.91 3.17
CA MET A 168 -13.94 -8.67 4.41
C MET A 168 -13.66 -7.76 5.61
N LEU A 169 -13.02 -6.60 5.40
CA LEU A 169 -12.88 -5.57 6.44
C LEU A 169 -14.24 -5.04 6.89
N ILE A 170 -15.20 -4.83 5.99
CA ILE A 170 -16.58 -4.44 6.37
C ILE A 170 -17.19 -5.52 7.28
N VAL A 171 -17.07 -6.80 6.93
CA VAL A 171 -17.59 -7.92 7.74
C VAL A 171 -16.96 -7.94 9.14
N TYR A 172 -15.66 -7.68 9.23
CA TYR A 172 -14.93 -7.59 10.49
C TYR A 172 -15.39 -6.38 11.33
N PHE A 173 -15.32 -5.16 10.78
CA PHE A 173 -15.66 -3.93 11.51
C PHE A 173 -17.15 -3.87 11.87
N LEU A 174 -18.01 -4.56 11.13
CA LEU A 174 -19.42 -4.71 11.51
C LEU A 174 -19.58 -5.41 12.84
N ARG A 175 -18.80 -6.42 13.23
CA ARG A 175 -18.77 -6.92 14.60
C ARG A 175 -17.36 -7.36 14.97
N PRO A 176 -16.52 -6.48 15.55
CA PRO A 176 -15.15 -6.82 15.84
C PRO A 176 -15.09 -7.89 16.93
N SER A 177 -14.52 -9.06 16.61
CA SER A 177 -14.25 -10.15 17.56
C SER A 177 -13.02 -10.93 17.11
N GLN A 178 -12.38 -11.66 18.03
CA GLN A 178 -11.21 -12.49 17.70
C GLN A 178 -11.56 -13.56 16.65
N LYS A 179 -12.73 -14.21 16.77
CA LYS A 179 -13.21 -15.19 15.78
C LYS A 179 -13.32 -14.58 14.38
N ARG A 180 -13.82 -13.35 14.27
CA ARG A 180 -13.98 -12.67 12.97
C ARG A 180 -12.68 -12.11 12.42
N TRP A 181 -11.72 -11.82 13.29
CA TRP A 181 -10.37 -11.46 12.89
C TRP A 181 -9.62 -12.64 12.28
N VAL A 182 -9.74 -13.83 12.88
CA VAL A 182 -9.24 -15.07 12.26
C VAL A 182 -10.01 -15.40 10.99
N PHE A 183 -11.34 -15.24 10.98
CA PHE A 183 -12.13 -15.41 9.75
C PHE A 183 -11.70 -14.47 8.63
N PHE A 184 -11.39 -13.21 8.95
CA PHE A 184 -10.82 -12.26 8.00
C PHE A 184 -9.52 -12.81 7.39
N LEU A 185 -8.59 -13.31 8.22
CA LEU A 185 -7.35 -13.91 7.74
C LEU A 185 -7.61 -15.12 6.84
N VAL A 186 -8.40 -16.09 7.30
CA VAL A 186 -8.65 -17.34 6.57
C VAL A 186 -9.31 -17.06 5.22
N SER A 187 -10.36 -16.23 5.20
CA SER A 187 -11.08 -15.88 3.96
C SER A 187 -10.19 -15.13 2.96
N THR A 188 -9.44 -14.13 3.42
CA THR A 188 -8.58 -13.32 2.54
C THR A 188 -7.34 -14.06 2.06
N VAL A 189 -6.74 -14.93 2.89
CA VAL A 189 -5.63 -15.81 2.48
C VAL A 189 -6.10 -16.89 1.52
N ALA A 190 -7.28 -17.49 1.74
CA ALA A 190 -7.85 -18.46 0.80
C ALA A 190 -8.12 -17.82 -0.57
N PHE A 191 -8.70 -16.62 -0.59
CA PHE A 191 -8.87 -15.86 -1.83
C PHE A 191 -7.52 -15.43 -2.45
N GLY A 192 -6.54 -15.09 -1.61
CA GLY A 192 -5.17 -14.81 -2.02
C GLY A 192 -4.50 -16.02 -2.68
N PHE A 193 -4.72 -17.23 -2.17
CA PHE A 193 -4.22 -18.47 -2.77
C PHE A 193 -4.93 -18.78 -4.09
N LEU A 194 -6.25 -18.62 -4.15
CA LEU A 194 -7.01 -18.76 -5.39
C LEU A 194 -6.46 -17.84 -6.49
N THR A 195 -6.28 -16.56 -6.17
CA THR A 195 -5.72 -15.57 -7.10
C THR A 195 -4.25 -15.86 -7.42
N TYR A 196 -3.45 -16.38 -6.48
CA TYR A 196 -2.09 -16.82 -6.74
C TYR A 196 -2.02 -17.90 -7.83
N VAL A 197 -2.90 -18.91 -7.76
CA VAL A 197 -2.94 -20.00 -8.76
C VAL A 197 -3.45 -19.51 -10.11
N ILE A 198 -4.49 -18.67 -10.12
CA ILE A 198 -5.09 -18.14 -11.36
C ILE A 198 -4.12 -17.20 -12.09
N VAL A 199 -3.45 -16.30 -11.35
CA VAL A 199 -2.62 -15.23 -11.92
C VAL A 199 -1.19 -15.69 -12.25
N GLY A 200 -0.76 -16.84 -11.73
CA GLY A 200 0.59 -17.36 -11.99
C GLY A 200 1.64 -16.88 -10.99
N GLY A 201 1.28 -16.81 -9.71
CA GLY A 201 2.26 -16.68 -8.62
C GLY A 201 2.38 -15.29 -7.98
N THR A 202 1.40 -14.41 -8.14
CA THR A 202 1.39 -13.10 -7.47
C THR A 202 1.06 -13.22 -5.99
N ARG A 203 2.04 -12.91 -5.13
CA ARG A 203 1.92 -13.02 -3.66
C ARG A 203 1.27 -11.80 -3.00
N ALA A 204 1.03 -10.73 -3.75
CA ALA A 204 0.60 -9.43 -3.22
C ALA A 204 -0.68 -9.52 -2.38
N ASN A 205 -1.72 -10.23 -2.84
CA ASN A 205 -2.98 -10.37 -2.09
C ASN A 205 -2.78 -11.01 -0.71
N ILE A 206 -1.94 -12.05 -0.62
CA ILE A 206 -1.65 -12.76 0.62
C ILE A 206 -0.86 -11.85 1.57
N ILE A 207 0.15 -11.15 1.04
CA ILE A 207 0.98 -10.23 1.83
C ILE A 207 0.12 -9.10 2.41
N ILE A 208 -0.77 -8.51 1.61
CA ILE A 208 -1.67 -7.43 2.07
C ILE A 208 -2.62 -7.94 3.15
N ALA A 209 -3.25 -9.09 2.93
CA ALA A 209 -4.15 -9.72 3.89
C ALA A 209 -3.45 -9.95 5.24
N PHE A 210 -2.24 -10.52 5.21
CA PHE A 210 -1.45 -10.78 6.40
C PHE A 210 -1.01 -9.49 7.11
N ALA A 211 -0.54 -8.50 6.35
CA ALA A 211 -0.15 -7.20 6.90
C ALA A 211 -1.33 -6.52 7.62
N LEU A 212 -2.52 -6.50 7.00
CA LEU A 212 -3.72 -5.95 7.61
C LEU A 212 -4.18 -6.74 8.83
N PHE A 213 -4.06 -8.07 8.81
CA PHE A 213 -4.36 -8.92 9.96
C PHE A 213 -3.48 -8.57 11.17
N LEU A 214 -2.16 -8.49 10.98
CA LEU A 214 -1.22 -8.09 12.01
C LEU A 214 -1.54 -6.69 12.52
N PHE A 215 -1.83 -5.78 11.60
CA PHE A 215 -2.12 -4.39 11.88
C PHE A 215 -3.38 -4.22 12.75
N ILE A 216 -4.48 -4.89 12.38
CA ILE A 216 -5.71 -4.96 13.19
C ILE A 216 -5.43 -5.55 14.58
N GLY A 217 -4.60 -6.60 14.65
CA GLY A 217 -4.22 -7.26 15.90
C GLY A 217 -3.50 -6.32 16.86
N ILE A 218 -2.62 -5.44 16.36
CA ILE A 218 -1.93 -4.42 17.15
C ILE A 218 -2.92 -3.37 17.67
N VAL A 219 -3.78 -2.84 16.79
CA VAL A 219 -4.77 -1.82 17.17
C VAL A 219 -5.72 -2.35 18.26
N ARG A 220 -6.09 -3.63 18.19
CA ARG A 220 -6.96 -4.29 19.19
C ARG A 220 -6.21 -4.78 20.43
N GLY A 221 -4.88 -4.75 20.44
CA GLY A 221 -4.06 -5.23 21.56
C GLY A 221 -4.00 -6.76 21.69
N TRP A 222 -4.34 -7.51 20.64
CA TRP A 222 -4.20 -8.98 20.61
C TRP A 222 -2.80 -9.43 20.21
N ILE A 223 -2.07 -8.59 19.48
CA ILE A 223 -0.69 -8.83 19.06
C ILE A 223 0.21 -7.85 19.80
N THR A 224 1.24 -8.38 20.44
CA THR A 224 2.30 -7.57 21.06
C THR A 224 3.37 -7.18 20.03
N LEU A 225 4.16 -6.15 20.33
CA LEU A 225 5.25 -5.72 19.45
C LEU A 225 6.27 -6.84 19.20
N TRP A 226 6.55 -7.69 20.19
CA TRP A 226 7.45 -8.84 20.05
C TRP A 226 6.94 -9.89 19.06
N MET A 227 5.63 -10.16 19.06
CA MET A 227 5.03 -11.05 18.06
C MET A 227 5.16 -10.48 16.64
N LEU A 228 5.08 -9.15 16.48
CA LEU A 228 5.32 -8.49 15.20
C LEU A 228 6.78 -8.64 14.76
N VAL A 229 7.74 -8.42 15.66
CA VAL A 229 9.17 -8.62 15.38
C VAL A 229 9.45 -10.07 15.00
N ALA A 230 8.92 -11.03 15.77
CA ALA A 230 9.07 -12.45 15.47
C ALA A 230 8.43 -12.82 14.13
N ALA A 231 7.21 -12.34 13.83
CA ALA A 231 6.55 -12.54 12.55
C ALA A 231 7.33 -11.89 11.39
N GLY A 232 7.94 -10.73 11.61
CA GLY A 232 8.80 -10.05 10.64
C GLY A 232 10.06 -10.86 10.33
N VAL A 233 10.78 -11.31 11.37
CA VAL A 233 11.96 -12.17 11.22
C VAL A 233 11.58 -13.49 10.51
N ALA A 234 10.50 -14.14 10.94
CA ALA A 234 10.00 -15.34 10.29
C ALA A 234 9.61 -15.11 8.81
N SER A 235 9.06 -13.94 8.48
CA SER A 235 8.73 -13.57 7.09
C SER A 235 9.98 -13.36 6.25
N ILE A 236 11.02 -12.73 6.80
CA ILE A 236 12.31 -12.52 6.12
C ILE A 236 12.98 -13.88 5.85
N VAL A 237 13.08 -14.74 6.87
CA VAL A 237 13.65 -16.09 6.74
C VAL A 237 12.83 -16.95 5.78
N GLY A 238 11.50 -16.89 5.86
CA GLY A 238 10.60 -17.62 4.97
C GLY A 238 10.71 -17.16 3.51
N MET A 239 10.81 -15.85 3.26
CA MET A 239 11.04 -15.33 1.90
C MET A 239 12.40 -15.75 1.35
N PHE A 240 13.45 -15.74 2.18
CA PHE A 240 14.77 -16.20 1.78
C PHE A 240 14.76 -17.68 1.40
N TRP A 241 14.17 -18.54 2.24
CA TRP A 241 14.07 -19.97 1.93
C TRP A 241 13.27 -20.23 0.65
N LEU A 242 12.15 -19.52 0.45
CA LEU A 242 11.40 -19.60 -0.80
C LEU A 242 12.20 -19.11 -2.01
N ALA A 243 13.06 -18.10 -1.85
CA ALA A 243 13.93 -17.63 -2.91
C ALA A 243 14.99 -18.69 -3.26
N LEU A 244 15.67 -19.28 -2.28
CA LEU A 244 16.63 -20.37 -2.49
C LEU A 244 16.01 -21.54 -3.26
N LYS A 245 14.85 -22.01 -2.79
CA LYS A 245 14.12 -23.11 -3.42
C LYS A 245 13.63 -22.77 -4.83
N ARG A 246 13.24 -21.51 -5.08
CA ARG A 246 12.72 -21.07 -6.37
C ARG A 246 13.83 -20.89 -7.41
N TYR A 247 15.00 -20.40 -7.00
CA TYR A 247 16.11 -20.13 -7.90
C TYR A 247 17.09 -21.32 -8.02
N GLY A 248 16.81 -22.44 -7.32
CA GLY A 248 17.69 -23.62 -7.36
C GLY A 248 19.10 -23.32 -6.86
N LEU A 249 19.21 -22.33 -5.96
CA LEU A 249 20.47 -21.82 -5.46
C LEU A 249 20.94 -22.74 -4.31
N ASP A 250 21.83 -23.68 -4.61
CA ASP A 250 22.54 -24.51 -3.63
C ASP A 250 23.69 -23.72 -2.99
N VAL A 251 23.33 -22.63 -2.31
CA VAL A 251 24.26 -21.72 -1.67
C VAL A 251 24.52 -22.18 -0.25
N SER A 252 25.80 -22.32 0.09
CA SER A 252 26.24 -22.71 1.43
C SER A 252 27.23 -21.70 2.01
N GLY A 253 27.19 -21.51 3.33
CA GLY A 253 28.11 -20.61 4.03
C GLY A 253 27.96 -19.13 3.66
N ALA A 254 29.06 -18.51 3.24
CA ALA A 254 29.17 -17.07 3.00
C ALA A 254 28.29 -16.56 1.84
N GLU A 255 28.12 -17.34 0.78
CA GLU A 255 27.35 -16.94 -0.41
C GLU A 255 25.83 -16.95 -0.14
N ALA A 256 25.36 -17.84 0.76
CA ALA A 256 23.99 -17.80 1.28
C ALA A 256 23.74 -16.53 2.09
N PHE A 257 24.71 -16.12 2.92
CA PHE A 257 24.59 -14.91 3.74
C PHE A 257 24.64 -13.64 2.88
N TYR A 258 25.51 -13.59 1.87
CA TYR A 258 25.51 -12.54 0.85
C TYR A 258 24.13 -12.40 0.17
N THR A 259 23.61 -13.50 -0.36
CA THR A 259 22.32 -13.53 -1.06
C THR A 259 21.18 -13.11 -0.14
N PHE A 260 21.22 -13.54 1.13
CA PHE A 260 20.26 -13.13 2.15
C PHE A 260 20.28 -11.61 2.37
N LEU A 261 21.45 -11.03 2.61
CA LEU A 261 21.60 -9.60 2.86
C LEU A 261 21.18 -8.77 1.65
N TYR A 262 21.63 -9.17 0.46
CA TYR A 262 21.32 -8.50 -0.81
C TYR A 262 19.81 -8.49 -1.07
N LEU A 263 19.16 -9.67 -1.06
CA LEU A 263 17.72 -9.77 -1.30
C LEU A 263 16.91 -9.07 -0.21
N THR A 264 17.33 -9.15 1.06
CA THR A 264 16.62 -8.50 2.16
C THR A 264 16.67 -6.98 2.03
N ARG A 265 17.84 -6.42 1.68
CA ARG A 265 17.99 -4.99 1.44
C ARG A 265 17.08 -4.53 0.31
N ASP A 266 17.19 -5.12 -0.88
CA ASP A 266 16.42 -4.67 -2.04
C ASP A 266 14.91 -4.92 -1.87
N THR A 267 14.54 -5.97 -1.13
CA THR A 267 13.13 -6.32 -0.89
C THR A 267 12.47 -5.47 0.18
N PHE A 268 13.18 -4.93 1.17
CA PHE A 268 12.57 -4.14 2.26
C PHE A 268 12.95 -2.67 2.24
N SER A 269 14.16 -2.34 1.82
CA SER A 269 14.74 -1.00 1.82
C SER A 269 15.49 -0.72 0.52
N PRO A 270 14.79 -0.40 -0.58
CA PRO A 270 15.40 0.00 -1.85
C PRO A 270 15.98 1.43 -1.80
N TRP A 271 16.65 1.79 -0.70
CA TRP A 271 17.16 3.15 -0.46
C TRP A 271 18.33 3.50 -1.39
N GLU A 272 19.14 2.51 -1.77
CA GLU A 272 20.26 2.70 -2.69
C GLU A 272 19.79 3.10 -4.10
N ASN A 273 18.58 2.71 -4.51
CA ASN A 273 18.01 3.12 -5.80
C ASN A 273 17.84 4.64 -5.89
N LEU A 274 17.56 5.32 -4.77
CA LEU A 274 17.51 6.78 -4.75
C LEU A 274 18.91 7.37 -4.98
N ALA A 275 19.94 6.82 -4.32
CA ALA A 275 21.31 7.27 -4.52
C ALA A 275 21.78 7.01 -5.96
N LEU A 276 21.46 5.86 -6.51
CA LEU A 276 21.75 5.50 -7.90
C LEU A 276 21.04 6.45 -8.88
N LEU A 277 19.79 6.81 -8.60
CA LEU A 277 19.07 7.79 -9.41
C LEU A 277 19.74 9.18 -9.36
N LEU A 278 20.20 9.60 -8.17
CA LEU A 278 20.93 10.85 -8.00
C LEU A 278 22.32 10.83 -8.67
N SER A 279 22.98 9.68 -8.79
CA SER A 279 24.25 9.59 -9.53
C SER A 279 24.10 9.75 -11.04
N TYR A 280 22.88 9.57 -11.55
CA TYR A 280 22.55 9.82 -12.96
C TYR A 280 21.73 11.11 -13.14
N TYR A 281 21.78 12.04 -12.19
CA TYR A 281 20.94 13.24 -12.22
C TYR A 281 21.06 14.03 -13.53
N ASP A 282 22.26 14.15 -14.09
CA ASP A 282 22.51 14.87 -15.35
C ASP A 282 21.88 14.19 -16.59
N LYS A 283 21.52 12.91 -16.48
CA LYS A 283 20.84 12.15 -17.55
C LYS A 283 19.32 12.17 -17.41
N ILE A 284 18.78 12.78 -16.35
CA ILE A 284 17.34 12.81 -16.10
C ILE A 284 16.70 13.93 -16.93
N GLU A 285 15.92 13.55 -17.93
CA GLU A 285 14.92 14.43 -18.51
C GLU A 285 13.67 14.48 -17.63
N PHE A 286 13.38 15.66 -17.06
CA PHE A 286 12.25 15.83 -16.16
C PHE A 286 10.93 15.54 -16.85
N GLN A 287 10.19 14.57 -16.33
CA GLN A 287 8.96 14.08 -16.94
C GLN A 287 7.71 14.90 -16.55
N GLY A 288 7.85 15.90 -15.66
CA GLY A 288 6.72 16.64 -15.11
C GLY A 288 5.73 15.71 -14.41
N LEU A 289 4.43 15.98 -14.55
CA LEU A 289 3.35 15.12 -14.03
C LEU A 289 2.97 13.97 -14.98
N ALA A 290 3.66 13.82 -16.12
CA ALA A 290 3.35 12.81 -17.11
C ALA A 290 3.38 11.36 -16.56
N PRO A 291 4.31 10.97 -15.66
CA PRO A 291 4.31 9.61 -15.11
C PRO A 291 3.01 9.28 -14.37
N ILE A 292 2.40 10.26 -13.68
CA ILE A 292 1.10 10.09 -13.01
C ILE A 292 0.02 9.78 -14.04
N ALA A 293 -0.07 10.60 -15.10
CA ALA A 293 -1.06 10.43 -16.16
C ALA A 293 -0.88 9.10 -16.92
N ARG A 294 0.37 8.75 -17.22
CA ARG A 294 0.72 7.49 -17.90
C ARG A 294 0.35 6.27 -17.05
N ASP A 295 0.52 6.32 -15.73
CA ASP A 295 0.15 5.19 -14.86
C ASP A 295 -1.36 4.89 -14.87
N PHE A 296 -2.20 5.87 -15.22
CA PHE A 296 -3.64 5.63 -15.46
C PHE A 296 -3.92 4.85 -16.74
N TYR A 297 -3.00 4.83 -17.72
CA TYR A 297 -3.22 4.13 -18.99
C TYR A 297 -3.51 2.67 -18.72
N VAL A 298 -2.91 2.07 -17.69
CA VAL A 298 -3.15 0.69 -17.26
C VAL A 298 -4.64 0.37 -17.08
N PHE A 299 -5.47 1.34 -16.70
CA PHE A 299 -6.91 1.16 -16.48
C PHE A 299 -7.77 1.31 -17.75
N ILE A 300 -7.21 1.84 -18.84
CA ILE A 300 -7.93 2.03 -20.11
C ILE A 300 -7.83 0.71 -20.91
N PRO A 301 -8.93 0.02 -21.17
CA PRO A 301 -8.90 -1.21 -21.95
C PRO A 301 -8.46 -0.97 -23.40
N SER A 302 -7.76 -1.94 -24.01
CA SER A 302 -7.27 -1.84 -25.39
C SER A 302 -8.38 -1.72 -26.43
N TRP A 303 -9.63 -2.11 -26.12
CA TRP A 303 -10.76 -1.87 -27.02
C TRP A 303 -11.29 -0.44 -26.99
N VAL A 304 -11.02 0.31 -25.92
CA VAL A 304 -11.32 1.75 -25.81
C VAL A 304 -10.21 2.58 -26.45
N TRP A 305 -8.96 2.14 -26.31
CA TRP A 305 -7.80 2.77 -26.93
C TRP A 305 -6.89 1.70 -27.57
N PRO A 306 -7.11 1.38 -28.87
CA PRO A 306 -6.35 0.35 -29.58
C PRO A 306 -4.86 0.64 -29.69
N ASP A 307 -4.50 1.89 -29.95
CA ASP A 307 -3.10 2.34 -30.12
C ASP A 307 -2.42 2.69 -28.79
N ARG A 308 -2.95 2.20 -27.66
CA ARG A 308 -2.36 2.45 -26.34
C ARG A 308 -0.98 1.77 -26.26
N PRO A 309 0.04 2.43 -25.70
CA PRO A 309 1.30 1.77 -25.40
C PRO A 309 1.12 0.57 -24.45
N ASP A 310 1.65 -0.59 -24.85
CA ASP A 310 1.65 -1.81 -24.03
C ASP A 310 2.46 -1.62 -22.74
N THR A 311 3.60 -0.93 -22.87
CA THR A 311 4.50 -0.58 -21.78
C THR A 311 4.28 0.87 -21.34
N VAL A 312 3.85 1.05 -20.09
CA VAL A 312 3.58 2.37 -19.53
C VAL A 312 4.86 2.95 -18.94
N LEU A 313 5.32 4.09 -19.46
CA LEU A 313 6.50 4.79 -18.95
C LEU A 313 6.16 5.59 -17.67
N ASN A 314 5.94 4.87 -16.56
CA ASN A 314 5.87 5.44 -15.22
C ASN A 314 7.28 5.68 -14.66
N SER A 315 7.40 6.24 -13.46
CA SER A 315 8.70 6.64 -12.89
C SER A 315 9.64 5.44 -12.71
N ALA A 316 9.09 4.26 -12.41
CA ALA A 316 9.87 3.03 -12.28
C ALA A 316 10.41 2.53 -13.62
N ASN A 317 9.57 2.49 -14.65
CA ASN A 317 9.99 2.09 -15.97
C ASN A 317 10.93 3.12 -16.61
N TYR A 318 10.70 4.42 -16.39
CA TYR A 318 11.61 5.48 -16.79
C TYR A 318 12.99 5.32 -16.15
N PHE A 319 13.04 5.15 -14.82
CA PHE A 319 14.31 4.93 -14.12
C PHE A 319 15.04 3.67 -14.63
N THR A 320 14.30 2.60 -14.87
CA THR A 320 14.89 1.33 -15.32
C THR A 320 15.38 1.40 -16.76
N TRP A 321 14.61 1.99 -17.67
CA TRP A 321 14.87 1.94 -19.11
C TRP A 321 15.71 3.11 -19.58
N GLU A 322 15.33 4.33 -19.23
CA GLU A 322 15.97 5.53 -19.77
C GLU A 322 17.23 5.90 -18.95
N VAL A 323 17.19 5.71 -17.63
CA VAL A 323 18.31 6.10 -16.76
C VAL A 323 19.33 4.98 -16.61
N LEU A 324 18.88 3.76 -16.30
CA LEU A 324 19.75 2.60 -16.09
C LEU A 324 20.05 1.80 -17.35
N ASN A 325 19.39 2.09 -18.48
CA ASN A 325 19.52 1.35 -19.74
C ASN A 325 19.31 -0.17 -19.55
N ASN A 326 18.33 -0.55 -18.73
CA ASN A 326 18.06 -1.94 -18.36
C ASN A 326 16.70 -2.40 -18.87
N HIS A 327 16.68 -3.16 -19.96
CA HIS A 327 15.45 -3.68 -20.57
C HIS A 327 15.12 -5.14 -20.20
N SER A 328 15.62 -5.64 -19.07
CA SER A 328 15.40 -7.02 -18.59
C SER A 328 13.95 -7.36 -18.22
N GLY A 329 12.99 -6.44 -18.41
CA GLY A 329 11.58 -6.61 -18.08
C GLY A 329 11.25 -6.52 -16.58
N LEU A 330 12.24 -6.20 -15.74
CA LEU A 330 12.07 -5.97 -14.30
C LEU A 330 12.15 -4.48 -13.98
N ALA A 331 11.03 -3.91 -13.53
CA ALA A 331 10.98 -2.51 -13.13
C ALA A 331 11.63 -2.30 -11.76
N ILE A 332 12.66 -1.46 -11.70
CA ILE A 332 13.33 -1.02 -10.48
C ILE A 332 12.60 0.21 -9.95
N SER A 333 12.18 0.15 -8.69
CA SER A 333 11.48 1.27 -8.07
C SER A 333 12.45 2.40 -7.66
N PRO A 334 12.18 3.66 -8.05
CA PRO A 334 12.93 4.82 -7.60
C PRO A 334 12.48 5.30 -6.22
N THR A 335 11.50 4.66 -5.58
CA THR A 335 10.88 5.03 -4.28
C THR A 335 10.10 6.34 -4.32
N LEU A 336 9.49 6.72 -3.18
CA LEU A 336 8.78 7.98 -3.02
C LEU A 336 9.59 9.19 -3.51
N ILE A 337 10.82 9.34 -3.02
CA ILE A 337 11.65 10.51 -3.31
C ILE A 337 12.16 10.46 -4.75
N GLY A 338 12.61 9.31 -5.23
CA GLY A 338 13.12 9.22 -6.60
C GLY A 338 12.02 9.47 -7.63
N SER A 339 10.77 9.07 -7.36
CA SER A 339 9.64 9.43 -8.22
C SER A 339 9.44 10.96 -8.31
N LEU A 340 9.64 11.70 -7.21
CA LEU A 340 9.57 13.16 -7.22
C LEU A 340 10.73 13.79 -8.00
N VAL A 341 11.93 13.21 -7.87
CA VAL A 341 13.12 13.66 -8.61
C VAL A 341 12.94 13.45 -10.13
N VAL A 342 12.38 12.32 -10.56
CA VAL A 342 12.05 12.08 -11.98
C VAL A 342 11.03 13.10 -12.51
N MET A 343 10.04 13.49 -11.69
CA MET A 343 9.00 14.42 -12.10
C MET A 343 9.51 15.86 -12.24
N GLY A 344 10.33 16.35 -11.32
CA GLY A 344 10.76 17.76 -11.34
C GLY A 344 12.00 18.08 -10.52
N GLY A 345 12.89 17.09 -10.37
CA GLY A 345 14.18 17.24 -9.72
C GLY A 345 14.10 17.45 -8.21
N VAL A 346 15.19 17.95 -7.65
CA VAL A 346 15.33 18.17 -6.19
C VAL A 346 14.27 19.14 -5.65
N LEU A 347 13.77 20.08 -6.46
CA LEU A 347 12.73 21.04 -6.07
C LEU A 347 11.37 20.38 -5.78
N PHE A 348 11.09 19.22 -6.37
CA PHE A 348 9.85 18.50 -6.13
C PHE A 348 9.86 17.73 -4.80
N ILE A 349 11.02 17.52 -4.18
CA ILE A 349 11.14 16.87 -2.86
C ILE A 349 10.36 17.63 -1.78
N PRO A 350 10.59 18.94 -1.51
CA PRO A 350 9.83 19.68 -0.50
C PRO A 350 8.34 19.80 -0.84
N LEU A 351 7.99 19.99 -2.12
CA LEU A 351 6.59 20.05 -2.56
C LEU A 351 5.87 18.73 -2.32
N GLY A 352 6.49 17.62 -2.70
CA GLY A 352 5.99 16.27 -2.48
C GLY A 352 5.85 15.96 -0.99
N ALA A 353 6.79 16.39 -0.15
CA ALA A 353 6.72 16.22 1.30
C ALA A 353 5.48 16.90 1.89
N ILE A 354 5.16 18.13 1.45
CA ILE A 354 3.95 18.84 1.87
C ILE A 354 2.70 18.08 1.43
N VAL A 355 2.61 17.72 0.15
CA VAL A 355 1.46 17.00 -0.41
C VAL A 355 1.22 15.67 0.31
N VAL A 356 2.28 14.88 0.52
CA VAL A 356 2.19 13.62 1.28
C VAL A 356 1.74 13.88 2.72
N GLY A 357 2.25 14.93 3.37
CA GLY A 357 1.81 15.35 4.70
C GLY A 357 0.31 15.62 4.78
N LEU A 358 -0.25 16.29 3.77
CA LEU A 358 -1.69 16.56 3.67
C LEU A 358 -2.51 15.29 3.40
N ILE A 359 -2.01 14.39 2.56
CA ILE A 359 -2.67 13.13 2.24
C ILE A 359 -2.75 12.23 3.48
N ILE A 360 -1.64 12.04 4.20
CA ILE A 360 -1.64 11.23 5.44
C ILE A 360 -2.56 11.85 6.48
N LYS A 361 -2.55 13.18 6.61
CA LYS A 361 -3.46 13.90 7.50
C LYS A 361 -4.93 13.73 7.13
N TRP A 362 -5.25 13.68 5.83
CA TRP A 362 -6.61 13.44 5.35
C TRP A 362 -7.09 12.03 5.74
N PHE A 363 -6.25 11.00 5.58
CA PHE A 363 -6.58 9.65 6.05
C PHE A 363 -6.76 9.58 7.56
N ASP A 364 -5.89 10.24 8.34
CA ASP A 364 -6.03 10.36 9.79
C ASP A 364 -7.32 11.05 10.21
N TRP A 365 -7.71 12.10 9.48
CA TRP A 365 -8.96 12.80 9.72
C TRP A 365 -10.18 11.91 9.46
N ILE A 366 -10.22 11.17 8.33
CA ILE A 366 -11.31 10.22 8.04
C ILE A 366 -11.37 9.12 9.08
N TYR A 367 -10.22 8.55 9.45
CA TYR A 367 -10.18 7.52 10.47
C TYR A 367 -10.63 8.04 11.84
N GLY A 368 -10.18 9.23 12.25
CA GLY A 368 -10.63 9.88 13.47
C GLY A 368 -12.13 10.16 13.50
N MET A 369 -12.73 10.53 12.36
CA MET A 369 -14.19 10.65 12.24
C MET A 369 -14.88 9.29 12.40
N SER A 370 -14.33 8.23 11.82
CA SER A 370 -14.92 6.88 11.89
C SER A 370 -14.97 6.32 13.32
N LEU A 371 -14.04 6.73 14.19
CA LEU A 371 -14.00 6.30 15.60
C LEU A 371 -15.01 7.04 16.47
N LYS A 372 -15.41 8.26 16.09
CA LYS A 372 -16.37 9.10 16.80
C LYS A 372 -17.81 8.91 16.31
N GLU A 373 -17.99 8.19 15.21
CA GLU A 373 -19.29 7.98 14.56
C GLU A 373 -20.16 7.04 15.40
N SER A 374 -21.39 7.48 15.72
CA SER A 374 -22.34 6.69 16.50
C SER A 374 -22.99 5.59 15.66
N ASN A 375 -23.16 5.84 14.35
CA ASN A 375 -23.67 4.84 13.43
C ASN A 375 -22.59 3.79 13.10
N ARG A 376 -22.72 2.62 13.71
CA ARG A 376 -21.86 1.44 13.50
C ARG A 376 -21.66 1.05 12.04
N TYR A 377 -22.69 1.16 11.20
CA TYR A 377 -22.63 0.78 9.79
C TYR A 377 -21.75 1.74 9.00
N LYS A 378 -21.94 3.04 9.23
CA LYS A 378 -21.11 4.10 8.64
C LYS A 378 -19.67 4.02 9.13
N ALA A 379 -19.47 3.82 10.43
CA ALA A 379 -18.16 3.61 11.02
C ALA A 379 -17.42 2.43 10.37
N ALA A 380 -18.12 1.30 10.14
CA ALA A 380 -17.53 0.12 9.49
C ALA A 380 -17.09 0.38 8.04
N ILE A 381 -17.91 1.08 7.24
CA ILE A 381 -17.56 1.49 5.87
C ILE A 381 -16.32 2.40 5.87
N MET A 382 -16.31 3.42 6.73
CA MET A 382 -15.19 4.37 6.81
C MET A 382 -13.90 3.68 7.28
N GLN A 383 -13.98 2.79 8.26
CA GLN A 383 -12.82 2.01 8.72
C GLN A 383 -12.33 1.05 7.63
N ALA A 384 -13.24 0.38 6.92
CA ALA A 384 -12.88 -0.50 5.80
C ALA A 384 -12.22 0.26 4.63
N PHE A 385 -12.69 1.46 4.32
CA PHE A 385 -12.05 2.36 3.35
C PHE A 385 -10.62 2.72 3.77
N CYS A 386 -10.45 3.21 5.00
CA CYS A 386 -9.15 3.61 5.53
C CYS A 386 -8.17 2.42 5.59
N PHE A 387 -8.59 1.27 6.12
CA PHE A 387 -7.74 0.09 6.20
C PHE A 387 -7.48 -0.53 4.82
N GLY A 388 -8.45 -0.48 3.90
CA GLY A 388 -8.25 -0.90 2.51
C GLY A 388 -7.18 -0.06 1.80
N ALA A 389 -7.04 1.21 2.15
CA ALA A 389 -6.04 2.11 1.60
C ALA A 389 -4.63 1.97 2.22
N ILE A 390 -4.44 1.17 3.28
CA ILE A 390 -3.13 0.95 3.91
C ILE A 390 -2.11 0.40 2.91
N PHE A 391 -2.53 -0.51 2.01
CA PHE A 391 -1.62 -1.02 0.97
C PHE A 391 -1.12 0.10 0.05
N ASN A 392 -1.98 1.05 -0.30
CA ASN A 392 -1.58 2.18 -1.12
C ASN A 392 -0.51 3.03 -0.41
N MET A 393 -0.52 3.12 0.92
CA MET A 393 0.56 3.80 1.65
C MET A 393 1.91 3.08 1.56
N ILE A 394 1.91 1.75 1.46
CA ILE A 394 3.13 0.98 1.20
C ILE A 394 3.65 1.31 -0.20
N VAL A 395 2.76 1.36 -1.20
CA VAL A 395 3.07 1.76 -2.58
C VAL A 395 3.63 3.18 -2.63
N LEU A 396 3.05 4.11 -1.87
CA LEU A 396 3.52 5.49 -1.79
C LEU A 396 4.99 5.56 -1.37
N ALA A 397 5.34 4.90 -0.26
CA ALA A 397 6.71 4.91 0.24
C ALA A 397 7.67 4.17 -0.71
N ARG A 398 7.26 3.00 -1.19
CA ARG A 398 8.15 2.04 -1.85
C ARG A 398 8.22 2.15 -3.37
N GLU A 399 7.11 2.46 -4.04
CA GLU A 399 7.00 2.47 -5.50
C GLU A 399 7.07 3.90 -6.07
N GLY A 400 6.38 4.86 -5.44
CA GLY A 400 6.39 6.25 -5.89
C GLY A 400 5.02 6.95 -5.79
N VAL A 401 5.01 8.26 -6.04
CA VAL A 401 3.80 9.10 -5.99
C VAL A 401 2.84 8.78 -7.15
N ASP A 402 3.36 8.54 -8.34
CA ASP A 402 2.59 8.18 -9.53
C ASP A 402 1.79 6.89 -9.36
N SER A 403 2.47 5.81 -8.95
CA SER A 403 1.84 4.52 -8.65
C SER A 403 0.84 4.62 -7.50
N PHE A 404 1.09 5.50 -6.53
CA PHE A 404 0.16 5.75 -5.45
C PHE A 404 -1.12 6.46 -5.92
N VAL A 405 -0.98 7.58 -6.64
CA VAL A 405 -2.12 8.40 -7.07
C VAL A 405 -3.05 7.57 -7.94
N SER A 406 -2.52 6.82 -8.90
CA SER A 406 -3.31 5.98 -9.79
C SER A 406 -4.12 4.93 -9.01
N ARG A 407 -3.49 4.24 -8.05
CA ARG A 407 -4.12 3.20 -7.23
C ARG A 407 -5.13 3.75 -6.24
N VAL A 408 -4.84 4.89 -5.59
CA VAL A 408 -5.78 5.52 -4.66
C VAL A 408 -7.00 6.07 -5.39
N VAL A 409 -6.81 6.76 -6.51
CA VAL A 409 -7.93 7.28 -7.31
C VAL A 409 -8.80 6.12 -7.79
N PHE A 410 -8.19 5.08 -8.35
CA PHE A 410 -8.91 3.87 -8.76
C PHE A 410 -9.66 3.21 -7.59
N PHE A 411 -9.00 3.05 -6.44
CA PHE A 411 -9.63 2.51 -5.22
C PHE A 411 -10.83 3.35 -4.77
N CYS A 412 -10.67 4.68 -4.71
CA CYS A 412 -11.73 5.61 -4.34
C CYS A 412 -12.91 5.57 -5.32
N LEU A 413 -12.63 5.50 -6.63
CA LEU A 413 -13.66 5.44 -7.66
C LEU A 413 -14.49 4.16 -7.55
N ILE A 414 -13.86 2.99 -7.53
CA ILE A 414 -14.59 1.71 -7.46
C ILE A 414 -15.30 1.56 -6.11
N PHE A 415 -14.64 1.90 -4.99
CA PHE A 415 -15.27 1.83 -3.68
C PHE A 415 -16.45 2.80 -3.57
N GLY A 416 -16.29 4.03 -4.09
CA GLY A 416 -17.35 5.04 -4.15
C GLY A 416 -18.51 4.62 -5.04
N LEU A 417 -18.24 4.04 -6.22
CA LEU A 417 -19.26 3.49 -7.12
C LEU A 417 -20.04 2.35 -6.45
N CYS A 418 -19.38 1.43 -5.75
CA CYS A 418 -20.06 0.38 -4.99
C CYS A 418 -20.96 0.96 -3.90
N LEU A 419 -20.54 2.03 -3.21
CA LEU A 419 -21.38 2.72 -2.22
C LEU A 419 -22.60 3.38 -2.85
N ILE A 420 -22.41 4.10 -3.96
CA ILE A 420 -23.50 4.78 -4.68
C ILE A 420 -24.49 3.75 -5.22
N LEU A 421 -24.01 2.69 -5.87
CA LEU A 421 -24.84 1.59 -6.37
C LEU A 421 -25.58 0.90 -5.23
N ALA A 422 -24.95 0.67 -4.08
CA ALA A 422 -25.64 0.10 -2.93
C ALA A 422 -26.80 0.99 -2.44
N LYS A 423 -26.65 2.32 -2.48
CA LYS A 423 -27.72 3.27 -2.14
C LYS A 423 -28.84 3.26 -3.18
N LEU A 424 -28.50 3.25 -4.46
CA LEU A 424 -29.47 3.18 -5.55
C LEU A 424 -30.27 1.87 -5.51
N LEU A 425 -29.59 0.74 -5.29
CA LEU A 425 -30.23 -0.57 -5.15
C LEU A 425 -31.11 -0.64 -3.89
N TYR A 426 -30.66 -0.04 -2.78
CA TYR A 426 -31.50 0.07 -1.59
C TYR A 426 -32.78 0.85 -1.88
N TRP A 427 -32.67 2.02 -2.54
CA TRP A 427 -33.82 2.83 -2.92
C TRP A 427 -34.76 2.09 -3.88
N LEU A 428 -34.20 1.35 -4.86
CA LEU A 428 -34.97 0.49 -5.76
C LEU A 428 -35.74 -0.59 -4.98
N PHE A 429 -35.08 -1.31 -4.07
CA PHE A 429 -35.72 -2.36 -3.27
C PHE A 429 -36.75 -1.81 -2.28
N GLU A 430 -36.54 -0.60 -1.77
CA GLU A 430 -37.52 0.11 -0.95
C GLU A 430 -38.75 0.50 -1.78
N SER A 431 -38.55 1.06 -2.98
CA SER A 431 -39.64 1.40 -3.91
C SER A 431 -40.43 0.18 -4.39
N ALA A 432 -39.76 -0.98 -4.52
CA ALA A 432 -40.36 -2.25 -4.87
C ALA A 432 -41.03 -2.98 -3.69
N GLY A 433 -40.98 -2.42 -2.47
CA GLY A 433 -41.57 -3.02 -1.27
C GLY A 433 -40.86 -4.28 -0.74
N LEU A 434 -39.67 -4.60 -1.24
CA LEU A 434 -38.89 -5.78 -0.84
C LEU A 434 -38.21 -5.60 0.52
N ILE A 435 -38.06 -4.36 0.98
CA ILE A 435 -37.52 -4.05 2.30
C ILE A 435 -38.68 -3.78 3.25
N ARG A 436 -39.03 -4.77 4.08
CA ARG A 436 -39.91 -4.54 5.24
C ARG A 436 -39.19 -3.61 6.22
N ALA A 437 -39.48 -2.32 6.15
CA ALA A 437 -39.25 -1.44 7.27
C ALA A 437 -39.89 -2.11 8.50
N LYS A 438 -39.12 -2.30 9.56
CA LYS A 438 -39.62 -2.85 10.82
C LYS A 438 -40.48 -1.78 11.53
N ALA A 439 -41.45 -1.21 10.83
CA ALA A 439 -42.37 -0.17 11.26
C ALA A 439 -43.64 -0.80 11.84
N SER A 440 -43.50 -1.78 12.73
CA SER A 440 -44.65 -2.44 13.37
C SER A 440 -44.46 -2.71 14.87
N SER A 441 -43.55 -1.98 15.54
CA SER A 441 -43.44 -2.02 17.00
C SER A 441 -43.66 -0.67 17.70
N TYR A 442 -43.63 0.46 16.98
CA TYR A 442 -43.90 1.78 17.59
C TYR A 442 -45.42 2.11 17.60
N LEU A 443 -46.14 1.78 16.53
CA LEU A 443 -47.60 1.95 16.46
C LEU A 443 -48.40 0.92 17.29
N ARG A 444 -47.75 -0.13 17.79
CA ARG A 444 -48.39 -1.19 18.59
C ARG A 444 -48.20 -1.00 20.10
N SER A 445 -47.25 -0.16 20.54
CA SER A 445 -47.15 0.26 21.94
C SER A 445 -48.15 1.37 22.27
N GLN A 446 -48.32 2.36 21.39
CA GLN A 446 -49.35 3.40 21.59
C GLN A 446 -50.78 2.83 21.63
N ARG A 447 -51.10 1.85 20.78
CA ARG A 447 -52.44 1.24 20.76
C ARG A 447 -52.68 0.22 21.90
N ARG A 448 -51.70 -0.02 22.77
CA ARG A 448 -51.83 -0.86 23.97
C ARG A 448 -51.85 -0.07 25.28
N GLU A 449 -51.55 1.24 25.24
CA GLU A 449 -51.76 2.14 26.38
C GLU A 449 -53.16 2.78 26.35
N ASP A 450 -53.84 2.78 25.19
CA ASP A 450 -55.21 3.29 25.01
C ASP A 450 -56.32 2.20 25.06
N ARG A 451 -56.04 1.02 25.63
CA ARG A 451 -57.02 -0.03 25.95
C ARG A 451 -56.72 -0.62 27.31
#